data_AF-A0A2V9UAD3-F1
#
_entry.id   AF-A0A2V9UAD3-F1
#
_cell.length_a   1.000
_cell.length_b   1.000
_cell.length_c   1.000
_cell.angle_alpha   90.00
_cell.angle_beta   90.00
_cell.angle_gamma   90.00
#
_symmetry.space_group_name_H-M   'P 1'
#
loop_
_entity.id
_entity.type
_entity.pdbx_description
1 polymer ?
#
loop_
_entity_poly.entity_id
_entity_poly.type
_entity_poly.pdbx_seq_one_letter_code
_entity_poly.pdbx_strand_id
1 'polypeptide(L)'
;MISLLEDSVNKFVRSLLNIGLTALELSDRATSEMRDQVKDRFEDLTDRVGDLSDRTRRAVGLERSHTLQYALSFAAGIGVGIGVGVLLAPASGEETRNTIAEKVQDTGTRVRDRFSSSMGATGTEPR
;
A
#
# COMPACT_ATOMS: atom_id res chain seq x y z
N MET A 1 0.70 -4.65 28.18
CA MET A 1 1.20 -4.62 26.79
C MET A 1 0.08 -4.38 25.78
N ILE A 2 -1.10 -5.02 25.91
CA ILE A 2 -2.26 -4.80 25.02
C ILE A 2 -2.79 -3.35 25.07
N SER A 3 -2.84 -2.72 26.25
CA SER A 3 -3.32 -1.35 26.42
C SER A 3 -2.45 -0.27 25.76
N LEU A 4 -1.14 -0.52 25.57
CA LEU A 4 -0.25 0.40 24.83
C LEU A 4 -0.52 0.36 23.32
N LEU A 5 -0.93 -0.81 22.81
CA LEU A 5 -1.30 -0.96 21.40
C LEU A 5 -2.65 -0.30 21.13
N GLU A 6 -3.62 -0.47 22.04
CA GLU A 6 -4.91 0.22 21.95
C GLU A 6 -4.79 1.75 22.01
N ASP A 7 -3.90 2.28 22.86
CA ASP A 7 -3.67 3.72 22.96
C ASP A 7 -3.06 4.28 21.65
N SER A 8 -2.07 3.58 21.10
CA SER A 8 -1.44 3.94 19.82
C SER A 8 -2.44 3.89 18.65
N VAL A 9 -3.28 2.85 18.59
CA VAL A 9 -4.33 2.70 17.56
C VAL A 9 -5.38 3.79 17.71
N ASN A 10 -5.86 4.08 18.92
CA ASN A 10 -6.84 5.14 19.15
C ASN A 10 -6.28 6.53 18.81
N LYS A 11 -5.01 6.80 19.14
CA LYS A 11 -4.34 8.06 18.77
C LYS A 11 -4.13 8.17 17.27
N PHE A 12 -3.78 7.08 16.60
CA PHE A 12 -3.63 7.02 15.15
C PHE A 12 -4.98 7.21 14.44
N VAL A 13 -6.02 6.51 14.88
CA VAL A 13 -7.39 6.66 14.34
C VAL A 13 -7.89 8.08 14.55
N ARG A 14 -7.72 8.68 15.74
CA ARG A 14 -8.09 10.09 15.99
C ARG A 14 -7.32 11.07 15.12
N SER A 15 -6.04 10.82 14.86
CA SER A 15 -5.21 11.65 13.97
C SER A 15 -5.71 11.56 12.52
N LEU A 16 -5.92 10.35 12.01
CA LEU A 16 -6.48 10.13 10.67
C LEU A 16 -7.89 10.70 10.53
N LEU A 17 -8.71 10.60 11.57
CA LEU A 17 -10.06 11.16 11.59
C LEU A 17 -10.02 12.69 11.56
N ASN A 18 -9.11 13.32 12.30
CA ASN A 18 -8.94 14.78 12.31
C ASN A 18 -8.39 15.29 10.97
N ILE A 19 -7.45 14.55 10.36
CA ILE A 19 -6.94 14.82 9.01
C ILE A 19 -8.06 14.64 7.98
N GLY A 20 -8.84 13.57 8.09
CA GLY A 20 -9.98 13.29 7.20
C GLY A 20 -11.06 14.35 7.32
N LEU A 21 -11.37 14.81 8.54
CA LEU A 21 -12.31 15.89 8.79
C LEU A 21 -11.80 17.22 8.21
N THR A 22 -10.51 17.53 8.38
CA THR A 22 -9.87 18.72 7.80
C THR A 22 -9.86 18.67 6.26
N ALA A 23 -9.63 17.49 5.68
CA ALA A 23 -9.63 17.29 4.24
C ALA A 23 -11.04 17.37 3.64
N LEU A 24 -12.05 16.83 4.34
CA LEU A 24 -13.46 16.89 3.93
C LEU A 24 -14.04 18.30 4.08
N GLU A 25 -13.64 19.06 5.11
CA GLU A 25 -14.06 20.45 5.30
C GLU A 25 -13.48 21.39 4.23
N LEU A 26 -12.35 21.02 3.61
CA LEU A 26 -11.79 21.68 2.43
C LEU A 26 -12.38 21.16 1.10
N SER A 27 -13.04 20.00 1.10
CA SER A 27 -13.29 19.21 -0.12
C SER A 27 -14.28 19.86 -1.09
N ASP A 28 -15.22 20.66 -0.62
CA ASP A 28 -16.21 21.31 -1.50
C ASP A 28 -15.74 22.63 -2.12
N ARG A 29 -14.66 23.26 -1.61
CA ARG A 29 -14.19 24.58 -2.09
C ARG A 29 -12.72 24.67 -2.48
N ALA A 30 -11.84 23.89 -1.87
CA ALA A 30 -10.41 23.89 -2.19
C ALA A 30 -10.04 22.88 -3.30
N THR A 31 -10.94 21.96 -3.64
CA THR A 31 -10.68 20.97 -4.69
C THR A 31 -10.59 21.59 -6.08
N SER A 32 -11.32 22.66 -6.39
CA SER A 32 -11.31 23.26 -7.73
C SER A 32 -10.01 24.00 -8.05
N GLU A 33 -9.55 24.87 -7.14
CA GLU A 33 -8.36 25.70 -7.34
C GLU A 33 -7.06 24.89 -7.28
N MET A 34 -7.02 23.85 -6.45
CA MET A 34 -5.86 22.96 -6.34
C MET A 34 -5.84 21.90 -7.45
N ARG A 35 -7.01 21.45 -7.93
CA ARG A 35 -7.08 20.43 -8.98
C ARG A 35 -6.54 20.92 -10.31
N ASP A 36 -6.74 22.17 -10.68
CA ASP A 36 -6.28 22.68 -11.98
C ASP A 36 -4.73 22.72 -12.02
N GLN A 37 -4.07 23.21 -10.97
CA GLN A 37 -2.60 23.21 -10.88
C GLN A 37 -2.00 21.80 -10.74
N VAL A 38 -2.70 20.89 -10.05
CA VAL A 38 -2.26 19.50 -9.89
C VAL A 38 -2.46 18.72 -11.18
N LYS A 39 -3.56 18.94 -11.89
CA LYS A 39 -3.84 18.27 -13.16
C LYS A 39 -2.81 18.55 -14.22
N ASP A 40 -2.39 19.79 -14.39
CA ASP A 40 -1.41 20.14 -15.42
C ASP A 40 -0.10 19.35 -15.25
N ARG A 41 0.33 19.14 -14.00
CA ARG A 41 1.50 18.32 -13.67
C ARG A 41 1.25 16.83 -13.84
N PHE A 42 0.04 16.38 -13.54
CA PHE A 42 -0.35 14.98 -13.68
C PHE A 42 -0.58 14.60 -15.14
N GLU A 43 -1.05 15.50 -16.00
CA GLU A 43 -1.23 15.28 -17.45
C GLU A 43 0.12 15.13 -18.15
N ASP A 44 1.12 15.96 -17.83
CA ASP A 44 2.51 15.81 -18.32
C ASP A 44 3.11 14.43 -17.99
N LEU A 45 2.81 13.91 -16.80
CA LEU A 45 3.27 12.59 -16.37
C LEU A 45 2.41 11.48 -16.97
N THR A 46 1.11 11.72 -17.12
CA THR A 46 0.16 10.78 -17.73
C THR A 46 0.49 10.58 -19.20
N ASP A 47 0.93 11.61 -19.92
CA ASP A 47 1.37 11.50 -21.31
C ASP A 47 2.62 10.62 -21.44
N ARG A 48 3.59 10.75 -20.52
CA ARG A 48 4.77 9.87 -20.49
C ARG A 48 4.42 8.45 -20.07
N VAL A 49 3.43 8.29 -19.20
CA VAL A 49 2.90 6.98 -18.79
C VAL A 49 2.01 6.38 -19.88
N GLY A 50 1.39 7.18 -20.74
CA GLY A 50 0.54 6.74 -21.86
C GLY A 50 1.32 5.92 -22.88
N ASP A 51 2.49 6.39 -23.27
CA ASP A 51 3.41 5.69 -24.19
C ASP A 51 3.90 4.34 -23.63
N LEU A 52 4.08 4.27 -22.30
CA LEU A 52 4.39 3.02 -21.60
C LEU A 52 3.16 2.15 -21.42
N SER A 53 1.98 2.74 -21.27
CA SER A 53 0.71 2.05 -21.09
C SER A 53 0.31 1.32 -22.37
N ASP A 54 0.55 1.90 -23.56
CA ASP A 54 0.26 1.24 -24.84
C ASP A 54 1.21 0.08 -25.18
N ARG A 55 2.43 0.12 -24.64
CA ARG A 55 3.40 -0.98 -24.73
C ARG A 55 3.12 -2.04 -23.68
N THR A 56 2.80 -1.61 -22.46
CA THR A 56 2.36 -2.47 -21.36
C THR A 56 1.07 -3.17 -21.73
N ARG A 57 0.11 -2.52 -22.38
CA ARG A 57 -1.18 -3.14 -22.78
C ARG A 57 -1.03 -4.22 -23.84
N ARG A 58 -0.01 -4.12 -24.70
CA ARG A 58 0.33 -5.17 -25.69
C ARG A 58 1.11 -6.33 -25.07
N ALA A 59 2.06 -6.06 -24.19
CA ALA A 59 2.81 -7.10 -23.46
C ALA A 59 1.98 -7.76 -22.34
N VAL A 60 1.04 -7.01 -21.77
CA VAL A 60 0.05 -7.41 -20.76
C VAL A 60 -1.29 -7.75 -21.44
N GLY A 61 -1.27 -8.05 -22.75
CA GLY A 61 -2.33 -8.80 -23.44
C GLY A 61 -2.36 -10.26 -22.96
N LEU A 62 -2.20 -10.47 -21.65
CA LEU A 62 -2.17 -11.75 -20.99
C LEU A 62 -3.58 -12.32 -21.09
N GLU A 63 -3.70 -13.43 -21.80
CA GLU A 63 -4.89 -14.26 -21.85
C GLU A 63 -5.54 -14.34 -20.46
N ARG A 64 -6.84 -13.97 -20.44
CA ARG A 64 -7.70 -13.87 -19.27
C ARG A 64 -7.52 -15.05 -18.31
N SER A 65 -6.68 -14.85 -17.30
CA SER A 65 -6.78 -15.57 -16.03
C SER A 65 -6.92 -14.50 -14.96
N HIS A 66 -8.14 -14.37 -14.42
CA HIS A 66 -8.54 -13.33 -13.46
C HIS A 66 -7.56 -13.19 -12.28
N THR A 67 -6.88 -14.28 -11.91
CA THR A 67 -5.86 -14.31 -10.85
C THR A 67 -4.60 -13.52 -11.19
N LEU A 68 -4.11 -13.58 -12.43
CA LEU A 68 -2.90 -12.84 -12.83
C LEU A 68 -3.17 -11.33 -12.88
N GLN A 69 -4.35 -10.94 -13.36
CA GLN A 69 -4.74 -9.54 -13.37
C GLN A 69 -4.83 -8.98 -11.95
N TYR A 70 -5.39 -9.74 -11.01
CA TYR A 70 -5.48 -9.36 -9.60
C TYR A 70 -4.09 -9.28 -8.93
N ALA A 71 -3.20 -10.23 -9.23
CA ALA A 71 -1.83 -10.22 -8.72
C ALA A 71 -1.03 -9.02 -9.24
N LEU A 72 -1.20 -8.66 -10.52
CA LEU A 72 -0.54 -7.51 -11.11
C LEU A 72 -1.03 -6.19 -10.52
N SER A 73 -2.34 -6.00 -10.37
CA SER A 73 -2.88 -4.79 -9.74
C SER A 73 -2.52 -4.70 -8.26
N PHE A 74 -2.45 -5.83 -7.55
CA PHE A 74 -1.93 -5.89 -6.19
C PHE A 74 -0.45 -5.49 -6.10
N ALA A 75 0.41 -6.02 -6.97
CA ALA A 75 1.82 -5.68 -7.02
C ALA A 75 2.05 -4.20 -7.39
N ALA A 76 1.26 -3.68 -8.33
CA ALA A 76 1.26 -2.25 -8.67
C ALA A 76 0.87 -1.39 -7.45
N GLY A 77 -0.17 -1.79 -6.71
CA GLY A 77 -0.58 -1.12 -5.47
C GLY A 77 0.50 -1.12 -4.40
N ILE A 78 1.21 -2.24 -4.21
CA ILE A 78 2.37 -2.31 -3.30
C ILE A 78 3.46 -1.35 -3.75
N GLY A 79 3.80 -1.34 -5.04
CA GLY A 79 4.84 -0.47 -5.59
C GLY A 79 4.54 1.01 -5.35
N VAL A 80 3.30 1.44 -5.58
CA VAL A 80 2.85 2.81 -5.29
C VAL A 80 2.88 3.10 -3.79
N GLY A 81 2.37 2.19 -2.96
CA GLY A 81 2.33 2.38 -1.50
C GLY A 81 3.72 2.48 -0.86
N ILE A 82 4.66 1.64 -1.28
CA ILE A 82 6.07 1.73 -0.84
C ILE A 82 6.72 3.01 -1.36
N GLY A 83 6.51 3.35 -2.65
CA GLY A 83 7.07 4.56 -3.23
C GLY A 83 6.63 5.82 -2.49
N VAL A 84 5.33 5.94 -2.20
CA VAL A 84 4.78 7.05 -1.40
C VAL A 84 5.26 6.99 0.04
N GLY A 85 5.21 5.81 0.68
CA GLY A 85 5.62 5.64 2.08
C GLY A 85 7.10 5.94 2.33
N VAL A 86 7.98 5.57 1.41
CA VAL A 86 9.43 5.87 1.48
C VAL A 86 9.69 7.36 1.27
N LEU A 87 8.97 8.01 0.34
CA LEU A 87 9.08 9.45 0.12
C LEU A 87 8.50 10.26 1.31
N LEU A 88 7.48 9.73 1.98
CA LEU A 88 6.80 10.38 3.10
C LEU A 88 7.45 10.08 4.46
N ALA A 89 8.26 9.02 4.58
CA ALA A 89 8.97 8.66 5.80
C ALA A 89 10.51 8.80 5.68
N PRO A 90 11.07 10.02 5.47
CA PRO A 90 12.50 10.24 5.59
C PRO A 90 12.84 10.59 7.05
N ALA A 91 12.98 9.59 7.92
CA ALA A 91 13.62 9.78 9.21
C ALA A 91 14.21 8.49 9.80
N SER A 92 15.53 8.54 10.01
CA SER A 92 16.36 7.75 10.92
C SER A 92 16.74 6.32 10.49
N GLY A 93 17.95 6.19 9.94
CA GLY A 93 18.58 4.92 9.55
C GLY A 93 19.41 4.22 10.64
N GLU A 94 19.54 4.77 11.87
CA GLU A 94 20.37 4.16 12.92
C GLU A 94 19.56 3.34 13.94
N GLU A 95 18.44 3.86 14.45
CA GLU A 95 17.59 3.13 15.43
C GLU A 95 16.75 2.02 14.76
N THR A 96 16.43 2.25 13.48
CA THR A 96 15.57 1.40 12.66
C THR A 96 16.14 0.00 12.43
N ARG A 97 17.46 -0.19 12.41
CA ARG A 97 18.05 -1.53 12.22
C ARG A 97 17.79 -2.48 13.39
N ASN A 98 17.80 -1.97 14.63
CA ASN A 98 17.59 -2.81 15.80
C ASN A 98 16.09 -3.12 15.99
N THR A 99 15.22 -2.12 15.80
CA THR A 99 13.76 -2.29 15.96
C THR A 99 13.10 -3.03 14.79
N ILE A 100 13.60 -2.91 13.55
CA ILE A 100 13.11 -3.70 12.42
C ILE A 100 13.53 -5.17 12.57
N ALA A 101 14.77 -5.46 13.00
CA ALA A 101 15.23 -6.85 13.14
C ALA A 101 14.39 -7.64 14.16
N GLU A 102 13.98 -7.01 15.26
CA GLU A 102 13.06 -7.61 16.25
C GLU A 102 11.64 -7.77 15.67
N LYS A 103 11.06 -6.71 15.09
CA LYS A 103 9.67 -6.75 14.59
C LYS A 103 9.48 -7.63 13.36
N VAL A 104 10.50 -7.81 12.53
CA VAL A 104 10.45 -8.67 11.34
C VAL A 104 10.46 -10.14 11.74
N GLN A 105 11.13 -10.52 12.82
CA GLN A 105 11.06 -11.90 13.33
C GLN A 105 9.67 -12.24 13.87
N ASP A 106 9.06 -11.35 14.66
CA ASP A 106 7.72 -11.57 15.20
C ASP A 106 6.63 -11.57 14.11
N THR A 107 6.72 -10.64 13.16
CA THR A 107 5.75 -10.52 12.06
C THR A 107 5.94 -11.64 11.05
N GLY A 108 7.20 -11.98 10.73
CA GLY A 108 7.54 -13.07 9.83
C GLY A 108 7.08 -14.42 10.36
N THR A 109 7.20 -14.66 11.67
CA THR A 109 6.69 -15.88 12.30
C THR A 109 5.17 -15.94 12.23
N ARG A 110 4.45 -14.85 12.51
CA ARG A 110 2.97 -14.83 12.40
C ARG A 110 2.47 -15.04 10.97
N VAL A 111 3.11 -14.43 9.98
CA VAL A 111 2.74 -14.63 8.57
C VAL A 111 3.09 -16.05 8.14
N ARG A 112 4.26 -16.56 8.53
CA ARG A 112 4.65 -17.96 8.30
C ARG A 112 3.63 -18.90 8.94
N ASP A 113 3.25 -18.70 10.19
CA ASP A 113 2.29 -19.56 10.89
C ASP A 113 0.91 -19.52 10.24
N ARG A 114 0.45 -18.35 9.77
CA ARG A 114 -0.81 -18.24 9.02
C ARG A 114 -0.75 -18.92 7.66
N PHE A 115 0.37 -18.79 6.93
CA PHE A 115 0.56 -19.47 5.65
C PHE A 115 0.74 -20.97 5.84
N SER A 116 1.53 -21.42 6.81
CA SER A 116 1.73 -22.82 7.16
C SER A 116 0.44 -23.45 7.69
N SER A 117 -0.37 -22.72 8.47
CA SER A 117 -1.69 -23.18 8.91
C SER A 117 -2.68 -23.26 7.74
N SER A 118 -2.57 -22.37 6.75
CA SER A 118 -3.36 -22.43 5.52
C SER A 118 -2.88 -23.51 4.54
N MET A 119 -1.62 -23.92 4.59
CA MET A 119 -0.99 -24.90 3.69
C MET A 119 -0.94 -26.32 4.31
N GLY A 120 -1.03 -26.43 5.63
CA GLY A 120 -1.18 -27.69 6.37
C GLY A 120 -2.63 -28.15 6.54
N ALA A 121 -3.62 -27.29 6.25
CA ALA A 121 -5.04 -27.64 6.28
C ALA A 121 -5.57 -28.17 4.93
N THR A 122 -4.79 -28.08 3.84
CA THR A 122 -5.06 -28.88 2.64
C THR A 122 -4.40 -30.24 2.81
N GLY A 123 -4.99 -31.04 3.70
CA GLY A 123 -4.65 -32.45 3.87
C GLY A 123 -4.81 -33.17 2.54
N THR A 124 -3.70 -33.57 1.96
CA THR A 124 -3.69 -34.68 1.00
C THR A 124 -4.11 -35.93 1.77
N GLU A 125 -5.39 -36.27 1.71
CA GLU A 125 -5.86 -37.63 2.00
C GLU A 125 -5.16 -38.57 1.00
N PRO A 126 -4.34 -39.52 1.46
CA PRO A 126 -3.83 -40.58 0.60
C PRO A 126 -4.99 -41.57 0.38
N ARG A 127 -5.35 -41.78 -0.89
CA ARG A 127 -6.09 -42.96 -1.31
C ARG A 127 -5.14 -44.02 -1.84
#